data_AF-A0A0E4GYR7-F1
#
_entry.id   AF-A0A0E4GYR7-F1
#
_cell.length_a   1.000
_cell.length_b   1.000
_cell.length_c   1.000
_cell.angle_alpha   90.00
_cell.angle_beta   90.00
_cell.angle_gamma   90.00
#
_symmetry.space_group_name_H-M   'P 1'
#
loop_
_entity.id
_entity.type
_entity.pdbx_description
1 polymer ?
#
loop_
_entity_poly.entity_id
_entity_poly.type
_entity_poly.pdbx_seq_one_letter_code
_entity_poly.pdbx_strand_id
1 'polypeptide(L)'
;MIAFLHEYINTDHSHDVAGGCVMPALSADVSRAEPPVKEAYERKMLALIDRITELLDGDESDRRQRAWSIVALIVGSVLISRGMPKHSENRSAALDSALRTASALMDAESRD
;
A
#
# COMPACT_ATOMS: atom_id res chain seq x y z
N MET A 1 -8.63 8.44 -9.38
CA MET A 1 -7.54 7.47 -9.15
C MET A 1 -6.37 8.09 -8.41
N ILE A 2 -5.75 9.16 -8.94
CA ILE A 2 -4.83 10.03 -8.18
C ILE A 2 -5.47 10.48 -6.86
N ALA A 3 -6.77 10.81 -6.86
CA ALA A 3 -7.50 11.20 -5.65
C ALA A 3 -7.58 10.11 -4.55
N PHE A 4 -7.80 8.83 -4.87
CA PHE A 4 -7.87 7.78 -3.83
C PHE A 4 -6.50 7.50 -3.21
N LEU A 5 -5.44 7.48 -4.03
CA LEU A 5 -4.07 7.37 -3.53
C LEU A 5 -3.63 8.65 -2.82
N HIS A 6 -3.96 9.84 -3.31
CA HIS A 6 -3.72 11.10 -2.61
C HIS A 6 -4.45 11.15 -1.28
N GLU A 7 -5.69 10.67 -1.19
CA GLU A 7 -6.50 10.70 0.03
C GLU A 7 -6.08 9.61 1.03
N TYR A 8 -5.59 8.47 0.53
CA TYR A 8 -4.99 7.40 1.36
C TYR A 8 -3.56 7.73 1.83
N ILE A 9 -2.81 8.53 1.07
CA ILE A 9 -1.41 8.91 1.33
C ILE A 9 -1.29 10.32 1.93
N ASN A 10 -2.36 11.13 1.96
CA ASN A 10 -2.32 12.46 2.56
C ASN A 10 -1.83 12.35 4.01
N THR A 11 -0.93 13.26 4.41
CA THR A 11 -0.23 13.21 5.69
C THR A 11 -1.16 13.22 6.90
N ASP A 12 -2.38 13.70 6.75
CA ASP A 12 -3.40 13.66 7.80
C ASP A 12 -4.02 12.26 7.99
N HIS A 13 -4.17 11.48 6.92
CA HIS A 13 -4.74 10.13 6.96
C HIS A 13 -3.70 9.08 7.35
N SER A 14 -2.46 9.18 6.85
CA SER A 14 -1.38 8.23 7.19
C SER A 14 -0.94 8.31 8.67
N HIS A 15 -1.05 9.49 9.27
CA HIS A 15 -0.73 9.72 10.69
C HIS A 15 -1.92 9.55 11.65
N ASP A 16 -3.15 9.52 11.13
CA ASP A 16 -4.31 9.15 11.90
C ASP A 16 -4.33 7.63 12.13
N VAL A 17 -4.21 7.22 13.39
CA VAL A 17 -4.26 5.81 13.81
C VAL A 17 -5.70 5.29 13.79
N ALA A 18 -6.70 6.18 13.92
CA ALA A 18 -8.12 5.83 13.94
C ALA A 18 -8.76 5.88 12.54
N GLY A 19 -8.33 6.80 11.67
CA GLY A 19 -8.85 6.97 10.31
C GLY A 19 -7.98 6.44 9.18
N GLY A 20 -6.68 6.18 9.41
CA GLY A 20 -5.71 5.89 8.35
C GLY A 20 -5.67 4.46 7.79
N CYS A 21 -4.66 4.19 6.97
CA CYS A 21 -4.37 2.85 6.43
C CYS A 21 -4.28 1.80 7.57
N VAL A 22 -5.31 0.96 7.68
CA VAL A 22 -5.41 -0.11 8.69
C VAL A 22 -4.52 -1.30 8.38
N MET A 23 -4.14 -1.46 7.11
CA MET A 23 -3.44 -2.64 6.58
C MET A 23 -2.15 -2.97 7.33
N PRO A 24 -1.26 -2.02 7.71
CA PRO A 24 -0.06 -2.34 8.48
C PRO A 24 -0.35 -3.05 9.81
N ALA A 25 -1.28 -2.52 10.60
CA ALA A 25 -1.64 -3.08 11.90
C ALA A 25 -2.39 -4.41 11.73
N LEU A 26 -3.37 -4.44 10.82
CA LEU A 26 -4.14 -5.64 10.51
C LEU A 26 -3.23 -6.78 10.02
N SER A 27 -2.27 -6.50 9.14
CA SER A 27 -1.33 -7.50 8.62
C SER A 27 -0.48 -8.11 9.74
N ALA A 28 -0.01 -7.27 10.67
CA ALA A 28 0.76 -7.72 11.83
C ALA A 28 -0.09 -8.61 12.74
N ASP A 29 -1.34 -8.26 13.00
CA ASP A 29 -2.25 -9.06 13.84
C ASP A 29 -2.63 -10.38 13.18
N VAL A 30 -3.01 -10.36 11.90
CA VAL A 30 -3.35 -11.55 11.12
C VAL A 30 -2.16 -12.52 11.03
N SER A 31 -0.93 -12.02 10.96
CA SER A 31 0.27 -12.87 10.90
C SER A 31 0.37 -13.84 12.09
N ARG A 32 -0.16 -13.44 13.25
CA ARG A 32 -0.20 -14.20 14.51
C ARG A 32 -1.51 -14.96 14.72
N ALA A 33 -2.49 -14.80 13.84
CA ALA A 33 -3.80 -15.41 13.99
C ALA A 33 -3.86 -16.87 13.49
N GLU A 34 -4.94 -17.54 13.85
CA GLU A 34 -5.26 -18.90 13.41
C GLU A 34 -5.54 -18.99 11.91
N PRO A 35 -5.38 -20.18 11.27
CA PRO A 35 -5.51 -20.34 9.82
C PRO A 35 -6.78 -19.75 9.19
N PRO A 36 -7.99 -19.87 9.78
CA PRO A 36 -9.20 -19.29 9.18
C PRO A 36 -9.14 -17.77 8.99
N VAL A 37 -8.43 -17.06 9.88
CA VAL A 37 -8.25 -15.60 9.79
C VAL A 37 -7.28 -15.25 8.67
N LYS A 38 -6.19 -16.02 8.52
CA LYS A 38 -5.20 -15.85 7.45
C LYS A 38 -5.82 -16.09 6.07
N GLU A 39 -6.65 -17.11 5.93
CA GLU A 39 -7.40 -17.38 4.69
C GLU A 39 -8.38 -16.25 4.35
N ALA A 40 -9.08 -15.70 5.34
CA ALA A 40 -9.97 -14.56 5.13
C ALA A 40 -9.21 -13.31 4.67
N TYR A 41 -8.04 -13.07 5.25
CA TYR A 41 -7.15 -11.99 4.85
C TYR A 41 -6.63 -12.17 3.43
N GLU A 42 -6.17 -13.37 3.07
CA GLU A 42 -5.71 -13.68 1.71
C GLU A 42 -6.80 -13.38 0.68
N ARG A 43 -8.03 -13.87 0.89
CA ARG A 43 -9.15 -13.59 -0.03
C ARG A 43 -9.39 -12.10 -0.24
N LYS A 44 -9.33 -11.31 0.84
CA LYS A 44 -9.52 -9.85 0.75
C LYS A 44 -8.33 -9.14 0.10
N MET A 45 -7.11 -9.61 0.36
CA MET A 45 -5.91 -9.09 -0.27
C MET A 45 -5.92 -9.35 -1.78
N LEU A 46 -6.24 -10.56 -2.21
CA LEU A 46 -6.35 -10.90 -3.63
C LEU A 46 -7.40 -10.01 -4.33
N ALA A 47 -8.58 -9.82 -3.71
CA ALA A 47 -9.59 -8.92 -4.26
C ALA A 47 -9.13 -7.46 -4.38
N LEU A 48 -8.26 -6.98 -3.47
CA LEU A 48 -7.64 -5.65 -3.58
C LEU A 48 -6.64 -5.62 -4.75
N ILE A 49 -5.80 -6.64 -4.87
CA ILE A 49 -4.81 -6.75 -5.95
C ILE A 49 -5.49 -6.82 -7.32
N ASP A 50 -6.57 -7.59 -7.45
CA ASP A 50 -7.32 -7.70 -8.70
C ASP A 50 -7.88 -6.33 -9.11
N ARG A 51 -8.50 -5.59 -8.17
CA ARG A 51 -8.99 -4.22 -8.41
C ARG A 51 -7.89 -3.25 -8.81
N ILE A 52 -6.69 -3.34 -8.23
CA ILE A 52 -5.57 -2.47 -8.63
C ILE A 52 -5.06 -2.89 -10.01
N THR A 53 -4.99 -4.19 -10.30
CA THR A 53 -4.56 -4.74 -11.59
C THR A 53 -5.45 -4.25 -12.73
N GLU A 54 -6.77 -4.20 -12.52
CA GLU A 54 -7.76 -3.68 -13.48
C GLU A 54 -7.55 -2.20 -13.84
N LEU A 55 -6.85 -1.43 -12.99
CA LEU A 55 -6.62 0.00 -13.14
C LEU A 55 -5.27 0.33 -13.79
N LEU A 56 -4.43 -0.67 -14.05
CA LEU A 56 -3.13 -0.52 -14.68
C LEU A 56 -3.23 -0.87 -16.17
N ASP A 57 -2.36 -0.25 -16.97
CA ASP A 57 -2.23 -0.53 -18.40
C ASP A 57 -1.09 -1.53 -18.65
N GLY A 58 -1.08 -2.23 -19.79
CA GLY A 58 -0.04 -3.21 -20.15
C GLY A 58 -0.42 -4.68 -19.91
N ASP A 59 0.57 -5.58 -19.98
CA ASP A 59 0.37 -7.03 -19.85
C ASP A 59 -0.19 -7.43 -18.47
N GLU A 60 -1.07 -8.44 -18.44
CA GLU A 60 -1.72 -8.89 -17.20
C GLU A 60 -0.73 -9.31 -16.11
N SER A 61 0.34 -10.02 -16.47
CA SER A 61 1.34 -10.51 -15.50
C SER A 61 2.12 -9.35 -14.88
N ASP A 62 2.50 -8.37 -15.70
CA ASP A 62 3.20 -7.16 -15.28
C ASP A 62 2.30 -6.26 -14.42
N ARG A 63 1.05 -6.02 -14.83
CA ARG A 63 0.06 -5.27 -14.04
C ARG A 63 -0.14 -5.88 -12.65
N ARG A 64 -0.28 -7.22 -12.59
CA ARG A 64 -0.44 -7.92 -11.31
C ARG A 64 0.79 -7.77 -10.42
N GLN A 65 1.99 -7.86 -10.99
CA GLN A 65 3.24 -7.63 -10.26
C GLN A 65 3.34 -6.19 -9.73
N ARG A 66 2.98 -5.21 -10.54
CA ARG A 66 2.96 -3.79 -10.14
C ARG A 66 1.93 -3.51 -9.06
N ALA A 67 0.75 -4.11 -9.14
CA ALA A 67 -0.28 -4.02 -8.11
C ALA A 67 0.23 -4.49 -6.73
N TRP A 68 0.91 -5.64 -6.68
CA TRP A 68 1.55 -6.12 -5.44
C TRP A 68 2.62 -5.15 -4.92
N SER A 69 3.43 -4.63 -5.83
CA SER A 69 4.51 -3.69 -5.49
C SER A 69 3.94 -2.40 -4.89
N ILE A 70 2.89 -1.84 -5.48
CA ILE A 70 2.19 -0.64 -4.99
C ILE A 70 1.64 -0.88 -3.58
N VAL A 71 0.92 -1.99 -3.35
CA VAL A 71 0.38 -2.31 -2.02
C VAL A 71 1.49 -2.46 -0.99
N ALA A 72 2.56 -3.18 -1.32
CA ALA A 72 3.69 -3.39 -0.41
C ALA A 72 4.38 -2.06 -0.04
N LEU A 73 4.59 -1.16 -1.02
CA LEU A 73 5.17 0.16 -0.80
C LEU A 73 4.32 1.02 0.13
N ILE A 74 3.00 1.06 -0.08
CA ILE A 74 2.08 1.84 0.75
C ILE A 74 2.02 1.29 2.18
N VAL A 75 1.84 -0.03 2.34
CA VAL A 75 1.75 -0.66 3.66
C VAL A 75 3.08 -0.52 4.42
N GLY A 76 4.20 -0.81 3.77
CA GLY A 76 5.52 -0.73 4.37
C GLY A 76 5.90 0.68 4.77
N SER A 77 5.64 1.68 3.91
CA SER A 77 5.97 3.08 4.22
C SER A 77 5.18 3.63 5.40
N VAL A 78 3.88 3.33 5.50
CA VAL A 78 3.06 3.70 6.66
C VAL A 78 3.57 3.02 7.93
N LEU A 79 3.92 1.73 7.87
CA LEU A 79 4.47 1.01 9.00
C LEU A 79 5.78 1.65 9.52
N ILE A 80 6.71 1.93 8.60
CA ILE A 80 8.01 2.56 8.93
C ILE A 80 7.78 3.96 9.53
N SER A 81 6.95 4.78 8.90
CA SER A 81 6.63 6.14 9.38
C SER A 81 6.02 6.14 10.79
N ARG A 82 5.11 5.20 11.07
CA ARG A 82 4.52 5.04 12.40
C ARG A 82 5.52 4.55 13.45
N GLY A 83 6.54 3.80 13.04
CA GLY A 83 7.65 3.37 13.91
C GLY A 83 8.64 4.48 14.27
N MET A 84 8.62 5.61 13.56
CA MET A 84 9.53 6.73 13.82
C MET A 84 9.00 7.72 14.86
N PRO A 85 9.88 8.39 15.65
CA PRO A 85 9.47 9.44 16.57
C PRO A 85 8.71 10.56 15.87
N LYS A 86 7.61 11.04 16.47
CA LYS A 86 6.74 12.09 15.89
C LYS A 86 7.49 13.37 15.48
N HIS A 87 8.59 13.69 16.15
CA HIS A 87 9.40 14.89 15.91
C HIS A 87 10.55 14.67 14.92
N SER A 88 10.74 13.45 14.39
CA SER A 88 11.81 13.17 13.44
C SER A 88 11.48 13.80 12.08
N GLU A 89 12.41 14.56 11.53
CA GLU A 89 12.33 15.08 10.15
C GLU A 89 12.26 13.96 9.10
N ASN A 90 12.77 12.78 9.41
CA ASN A 90 12.77 11.62 8.51
C ASN A 90 11.46 10.82 8.55
N ARG A 91 10.51 11.18 9.42
CA ARG A 91 9.28 10.41 9.63
C ARG A 91 8.43 10.26 8.36
N SER A 92 8.49 11.23 7.46
CA SER A 92 7.76 11.20 6.19
C SER A 92 8.56 10.61 5.02
N ALA A 93 9.88 10.39 5.17
CA ALA A 93 10.76 10.04 4.07
C ALA A 93 10.35 8.73 3.36
N ALA A 94 9.91 7.73 4.13
CA ALA A 94 9.42 6.46 3.57
C ALA A 94 8.10 6.64 2.79
N LEU A 95 7.19 7.48 3.28
CA LEU A 95 5.91 7.79 2.61
C LEU A 95 6.17 8.51 1.28
N ASP A 96 7.01 9.55 1.32
CA ASP A 96 7.32 10.36 0.14
C ASP A 96 8.01 9.52 -0.96
N SER A 97 8.93 8.64 -0.55
CA SER A 97 9.61 7.74 -1.47
C SER A 97 8.64 6.70 -2.07
N ALA A 98 7.82 6.07 -1.24
CA ALA A 98 6.84 5.10 -1.68
C ALA A 98 5.81 5.72 -2.64
N LEU A 99 5.34 6.95 -2.37
CA LEU A 99 4.43 7.66 -3.26
C LEU A 99 5.06 7.87 -4.64
N ARG A 100 6.29 8.39 -4.71
CA ARG A 100 6.99 8.60 -5.99
C ARG A 100 7.14 7.31 -6.78
N THR A 101 7.56 6.23 -6.12
CA THR A 101 7.73 4.92 -6.78
C THR A 101 6.38 4.34 -7.21
N ALA A 102 5.34 4.42 -6.37
CA ALA A 102 4.01 3.91 -6.70
C ALA A 102 3.41 4.66 -7.90
N SER A 103 3.56 5.98 -7.98
CA SER A 103 3.13 6.75 -9.15
C SER A 103 3.88 6.32 -10.41
N ALA A 104 5.20 6.15 -10.35
CA ALA A 104 5.99 5.68 -11.48
C ALA A 104 5.58 4.27 -11.95
N LEU A 105 5.16 3.39 -11.03
CA LEU A 105 4.64 2.06 -11.38
C LEU A 105 3.27 2.14 -12.07
N MET A 106 2.45 3.15 -11.76
CA MET A 106 1.16 3.35 -12.44
C MET A 106 1.37 3.86 -13.86
N ASP A 107 2.33 4.77 -14.05
CA ASP A 107 2.64 5.41 -15.33
C ASP A 107 3.56 4.57 -16.22
N ALA A 108 4.05 3.42 -15.73
CA ALA A 108 4.84 2.51 -16.53
C ALA A 108 3.96 1.86 -17.61
N GLU A 109 3.85 2.50 -18.77
CA GLU A 109 3.43 1.83 -20.00
C GLU A 109 4.40 0.65 -20.22
N SER A 110 3.83 -0.51 -20.57
CA SER A 110 4.58 -1.70 -20.92
C SER A 110 5.59 -1.34 -22.01
N ARG A 111 6.86 -1.20 -21.62
CA ARG A 111 7.97 -1.10 -22.56
C ARG A 111 8.04 -2.45 -23.27
N ASP A 112 7.60 -2.45 -24.52
CA ASP A 112 7.90 -3.49 -25.52
C ASP A 112 9.38 -3.90 -25.49
#